data_AF-A0A820P2S3-F1
#
_entry.id   AF-A0A820P2S3-F1
#
_cell.length_a   1.000
_cell.length_b   1.000
_cell.length_c   1.000
_cell.angle_alpha   90.00
_cell.angle_beta   90.00
_cell.angle_gamma   90.00
#
_symmetry.space_group_name_H-M   'P 1'
#
loop_
_entity.id
_entity.type
_entity.pdbx_description
1 polymer ?
#
loop_
_entity_poly.entity_id
_entity_poly.type
_entity_poly.pdbx_seq_one_letter_code
_entity_poly.pdbx_strand_id
1 'polypeptide(L)'
;MDIVAANSGSNKIAIFIGYGNFTFLNPMTYATGFRPMSISPGDFNNDTQLDIVIANYDSESVSIFLGYGNGSFATQETYSTGSNSYLYFVTVGDYNNDAIQDIVVGNQGTNNLGIFLGYGKGTFL
;
A
#
# COMPACT_ATOMS: atom_id res chain seq x y z
N MET A 1 6.77 11.94 -14.02
CA MET A 1 7.28 11.24 -12.83
C MET A 1 6.45 11.72 -11.68
N ASP A 2 5.76 10.80 -11.04
CA ASP A 2 4.82 11.09 -9.96
C ASP A 2 5.43 10.63 -8.62
N ILE A 3 4.91 11.13 -7.51
CA ILE A 3 5.40 10.79 -6.17
C ILE A 3 4.21 10.40 -5.29
N VAL A 4 4.41 9.35 -4.50
CA VAL A 4 3.52 8.98 -3.40
C VAL A 4 4.29 9.09 -2.09
N ALA A 5 3.71 9.77 -1.09
CA ALA A 5 4.33 9.96 0.21
C ALA A 5 3.40 9.53 1.34
N ALA A 6 3.88 8.70 2.26
CA ALA A 6 3.20 8.38 3.52
C ALA A 6 3.47 9.51 4.53
N ASN A 7 2.40 10.02 5.14
CA ASN A 7 2.48 11.06 6.15
C ASN A 7 2.02 10.48 7.49
N SER A 8 2.99 9.99 8.26
CA SER A 8 2.76 9.35 9.55
C SER A 8 2.02 10.25 10.55
N GLY A 9 2.30 11.55 10.55
CA GLY A 9 1.66 12.51 11.45
C GLY A 9 0.20 12.86 11.12
N SER A 10 -0.23 12.67 9.87
CA SER A 10 -1.61 12.99 9.44
C SER A 10 -2.46 11.77 9.09
N ASN A 11 -1.88 10.56 9.16
CA ASN A 11 -2.55 9.29 8.82
C ASN A 11 -3.11 9.30 7.38
N LYS A 12 -2.29 9.83 6.46
CA LYS A 12 -2.65 9.97 5.05
C LYS A 12 -1.48 9.64 4.14
N ILE A 13 -1.80 9.25 2.92
CA ILE A 13 -0.87 9.39 1.79
C ILE A 13 -1.17 10.66 1.01
N ALA A 14 -0.14 11.22 0.37
CA ALA A 14 -0.24 12.30 -0.58
C ALA A 14 0.29 11.84 -1.94
N ILE A 15 -0.48 12.10 -2.99
CA ILE A 15 -0.15 11.80 -4.38
C ILE A 15 0.18 13.10 -5.10
N PHE A 16 1.39 13.21 -5.62
CA PHE A 16 1.88 14.34 -6.39
C PHE A 16 2.02 13.92 -7.84
N ILE A 17 1.12 14.40 -8.70
CA ILE A 17 1.16 14.15 -10.13
C ILE A 17 2.05 15.18 -10.80
N GLY A 18 3.09 14.71 -11.49
CA GLY A 18 4.13 15.55 -12.06
C GLY A 18 3.82 15.96 -13.50
N TYR A 19 4.10 17.22 -13.83
CA TYR A 19 3.97 17.75 -15.19
C TYR A 19 5.13 17.37 -16.12
N GLY A 20 6.12 16.60 -15.63
CA GLY A 20 7.32 16.24 -16.40
C GLY A 20 8.38 17.34 -16.47
N ASN A 21 8.19 18.45 -15.77
CA ASN A 21 9.11 19.59 -15.70
C ASN A 21 9.55 19.92 -14.25
N PHE A 22 9.58 18.90 -13.38
CA PHE A 22 9.86 19.02 -11.94
C PHE A 22 8.85 19.83 -11.11
N THR A 23 7.68 20.13 -11.68
CA THR A 23 6.54 20.69 -10.93
C THR A 23 5.42 19.67 -10.79
N PHE A 24 4.58 19.85 -9.78
CA PHE A 24 3.48 18.95 -9.43
C PHE A 24 2.16 19.69 -9.37
N LEU A 25 1.07 18.97 -9.62
CA LEU A 25 -0.28 19.39 -9.25
C LEU A 25 -0.41 19.54 -7.73
N ASN A 26 -1.47 20.23 -7.28
CA ASN A 26 -1.86 20.17 -5.88
C ASN A 26 -2.09 18.71 -5.47
N PRO A 27 -1.51 18.24 -4.35
CA PRO A 27 -1.55 16.83 -4.02
C PRO A 27 -2.96 16.37 -3.68
N MET A 28 -3.33 15.20 -4.17
CA MET A 28 -4.49 14.47 -3.69
C MET A 28 -4.11 13.71 -2.43
N THR A 29 -4.96 13.69 -1.41
CA THR A 29 -4.68 12.96 -0.16
C THR A 29 -5.72 11.91 0.11
N TYR A 30 -5.27 10.73 0.53
CA TYR A 30 -6.13 9.62 0.93
C TYR A 30 -5.86 9.25 2.38
N ALA A 31 -6.92 9.03 3.16
CA ALA A 31 -6.80 8.55 4.52
C ALA A 31 -6.36 7.09 4.53
N THR A 32 -5.45 6.74 5.43
CA THR A 32 -4.95 5.38 5.65
C THR A 32 -5.36 4.87 7.02
N GLY A 33 -4.69 3.83 7.52
CA GLY A 33 -4.61 3.57 8.96
C GLY A 33 -3.67 4.55 9.68
N PHE A 34 -3.50 4.35 10.98
CA PHE A 34 -2.68 5.16 11.86
C PHE A 34 -1.19 4.89 11.65
N ARG A 35 -0.42 5.98 11.61
CA ARG A 35 1.03 5.99 11.46
C ARG A 35 1.49 5.13 10.27
N PRO A 36 1.13 5.49 9.02
CA PRO A 36 1.65 4.83 7.84
C PRO A 36 3.18 4.99 7.78
N MET A 37 3.90 3.87 7.63
CA MET A 37 5.37 3.82 7.70
C MET A 37 6.05 3.42 6.39
N SER A 38 5.37 2.62 5.56
CA SER A 38 5.95 2.09 4.32
C SER A 38 4.90 2.05 3.22
N ILE A 39 5.35 2.22 1.98
CA ILE A 39 4.54 2.17 0.76
C ILE A 39 5.22 1.24 -0.22
N SER A 40 4.45 0.39 -0.90
CA SER A 40 4.94 -0.34 -2.08
C SER A 40 3.91 -0.26 -3.21
N PRO A 41 4.35 -0.01 -4.46
CA PRO A 41 3.49 -0.15 -5.63
C PRO A 41 3.27 -1.64 -5.99
N GLY A 42 2.21 -1.90 -6.75
CA GLY A 42 1.91 -3.21 -7.35
C GLY A 42 0.81 -3.10 -8.42
N ASP A 43 0.40 -4.22 -8.98
CA ASP A 43 -0.81 -4.41 -9.80
C ASP A 43 -1.54 -5.62 -9.19
N PHE A 44 -2.44 -5.34 -8.26
CA PHE A 44 -3.06 -6.35 -7.39
C PHE A 44 -4.34 -6.92 -7.99
N ASN A 45 -4.89 -6.27 -9.01
CA ASN A 45 -6.13 -6.64 -9.68
C ASN A 45 -5.94 -7.01 -11.18
N ASN A 46 -4.69 -7.04 -11.66
CA ASN A 46 -4.29 -7.38 -13.03
C ASN A 46 -4.94 -6.46 -14.08
N ASP A 47 -5.15 -5.19 -13.76
CA ASP A 47 -5.69 -4.21 -14.69
C ASP A 47 -4.61 -3.35 -15.37
N THR A 48 -3.34 -3.65 -15.11
CA THR A 48 -2.14 -2.94 -15.62
C THR A 48 -1.96 -1.52 -15.10
N GLN A 49 -2.82 -1.08 -14.18
CA GLN A 49 -2.68 0.20 -13.50
C GLN A 49 -1.91 0.03 -12.20
N LEU A 50 -1.29 1.13 -11.76
CA LEU A 50 -0.53 1.13 -10.52
C LEU A 50 -1.46 1.18 -9.32
N ASP A 51 -1.44 0.12 -8.53
CA ASP A 51 -2.01 0.03 -7.19
C ASP A 51 -0.95 0.34 -6.13
N ILE A 52 -1.39 0.57 -4.88
CA ILE A 52 -0.48 0.78 -3.76
C ILE A 52 -0.93 0.05 -2.50
N VAL A 53 0.04 -0.48 -1.76
CA VAL A 53 -0.14 -1.00 -0.41
C VAL A 53 0.64 -0.15 0.59
N ILE A 54 0.02 0.10 1.74
CA ILE A 54 0.57 0.90 2.84
C ILE A 54 0.64 0.06 4.11
N ALA A 55 1.79 0.05 4.79
CA ALA A 55 1.92 -0.50 6.13
C ALA A 55 1.51 0.55 7.17
N ASN A 56 0.47 0.28 7.97
CA ASN A 56 0.01 1.17 9.03
C ASN A 56 0.47 0.62 10.38
N TYR A 57 1.54 1.21 10.93
CA TYR A 57 2.20 0.67 12.13
C TYR A 57 1.24 0.59 13.32
N ASP A 58 0.58 1.70 13.66
CA ASP A 58 -0.24 1.78 14.87
C ASP A 58 -1.63 1.17 14.69
N SER A 59 -2.08 1.02 13.44
CA SER A 59 -3.33 0.32 13.13
C SER A 59 -3.17 -1.19 13.03
N GLU A 60 -1.95 -1.72 13.01
CA GLU A 60 -1.70 -3.16 12.90
C GLU A 60 -2.42 -3.76 11.68
N SER A 61 -2.33 -3.03 10.57
CA SER A 61 -3.00 -3.35 9.32
C SER A 61 -2.23 -2.86 8.10
N VAL A 62 -2.54 -3.45 6.96
CA VAL A 62 -2.21 -2.87 5.65
C VAL A 62 -3.44 -2.23 5.01
N SER A 63 -3.24 -1.09 4.37
CA SER A 63 -4.24 -0.46 3.49
C SER A 63 -3.88 -0.74 2.04
N ILE A 64 -4.86 -1.13 1.23
CA ILE A 64 -4.69 -1.41 -0.20
C ILE A 64 -5.58 -0.46 -0.98
N PHE A 65 -4.99 0.25 -1.94
CA PHE A 65 -5.68 1.17 -2.82
C PHE A 65 -5.52 0.71 -4.26
N LEU A 66 -6.64 0.47 -4.94
CA LEU A 66 -6.64 0.14 -6.35
C LEU A 66 -6.64 1.43 -7.18
N GLY A 67 -5.72 1.54 -8.14
CA GLY A 67 -5.50 2.72 -8.95
C GLY A 67 -6.39 2.74 -10.18
N TYR A 68 -6.89 3.93 -10.54
CA TYR A 68 -7.59 4.13 -11.82
C TYR A 68 -6.62 4.50 -12.98
N GLY A 69 -5.31 4.54 -12.71
CA GLY A 69 -4.24 4.89 -13.66
C GLY A 69 -4.13 6.37 -14.04
N ASN A 70 -4.97 7.23 -13.48
CA ASN A 70 -4.88 8.69 -13.63
C ASN A 70 -4.33 9.38 -12.36
N GLY A 71 -3.71 8.61 -11.46
CA GLY A 71 -3.23 9.08 -10.16
C GLY A 71 -4.29 9.15 -9.06
N SER A 72 -5.54 8.78 -9.37
CA SER A 72 -6.58 8.60 -8.35
C SER A 72 -6.79 7.13 -8.02
N PHE A 73 -7.30 6.88 -6.81
CA PHE A 73 -7.49 5.55 -6.25
C PHE A 73 -8.93 5.33 -5.78
N ALA A 74 -9.36 4.06 -5.78
CA ALA A 74 -10.57 3.61 -5.12
C ALA A 74 -10.47 3.78 -3.59
N THR A 75 -11.60 3.58 -2.91
CA THR A 75 -11.63 3.46 -1.44
C THR A 75 -10.70 2.33 -1.01
N GLN A 76 -9.95 2.54 0.07
CA GLN A 76 -9.05 1.52 0.58
C GLN A 76 -9.80 0.29 1.08
N GLU A 77 -9.22 -0.87 0.83
CA GLU A 77 -9.48 -2.08 1.61
C GLU A 77 -8.41 -2.21 2.70
N THR A 78 -8.78 -2.79 3.84
CA THR A 78 -7.89 -2.90 5.01
C THR A 78 -7.81 -4.33 5.50
N TYR A 79 -6.59 -4.83 5.69
CA TYR A 79 -6.33 -6.18 6.18
C TYR A 79 -5.54 -6.10 7.49
N SER A 80 -6.06 -6.71 8.56
CA SER A 80 -5.36 -6.77 9.84
C SER A 80 -4.19 -7.75 9.77
N THR A 81 -3.11 -7.41 10.45
CA THR A 81 -1.90 -8.25 10.57
C THR A 81 -1.80 -8.90 11.95
N GLY A 82 -2.88 -8.82 12.74
CA GLY A 82 -2.97 -9.35 14.09
C GLY A 82 -2.48 -8.38 15.16
N SER A 83 -2.93 -8.63 16.39
CA SER A 83 -2.66 -7.78 17.55
C SER A 83 -1.17 -7.70 17.89
N ASN A 84 -0.69 -6.50 18.21
CA ASN A 84 0.71 -6.20 18.54
C ASN A 84 1.71 -6.49 17.40
N SER A 85 1.26 -6.46 16.14
CA SER A 85 2.14 -6.74 14.99
C SER A 85 3.10 -5.60 14.66
N TYR A 86 2.65 -4.34 14.77
CA TYR A 86 3.47 -3.13 14.60
C TYR A 86 4.33 -3.14 13.32
N LEU A 87 3.67 -3.12 12.16
CA LEU A 87 4.32 -3.31 10.86
C LEU A 87 5.23 -2.14 10.52
N TYR A 88 6.48 -2.42 10.12
CA TYR A 88 7.42 -1.37 9.71
C TYR A 88 7.61 -1.26 8.20
N PHE A 89 7.50 -2.38 7.49
CA PHE A 89 7.74 -2.43 6.05
C PHE A 89 6.76 -3.36 5.34
N VAL A 90 6.51 -3.05 4.06
CA VAL A 90 5.77 -3.88 3.10
C VAL A 90 6.63 -4.08 1.86
N THR A 91 6.52 -5.24 1.23
CA THR A 91 7.07 -5.52 -0.09
C THR A 91 6.08 -6.34 -0.90
N VAL A 92 6.14 -6.22 -2.22
CA VAL A 92 5.24 -6.84 -3.18
C VAL A 92 6.03 -7.73 -4.13
N GLY A 93 5.48 -8.89 -4.45
CA GLY A 93 6.07 -9.84 -5.40
C GLY A 93 5.25 -11.12 -5.47
N ASP A 94 5.48 -11.95 -6.50
CA ASP A 94 4.94 -13.30 -6.54
C ASP A 94 5.81 -14.20 -5.64
N TYR A 95 5.31 -14.50 -4.43
CA TYR A 95 6.07 -15.23 -3.41
C TYR A 95 5.69 -16.70 -3.34
N ASN A 96 4.58 -17.10 -3.98
CA ASN A 96 4.09 -18.47 -4.02
C ASN A 96 4.22 -19.14 -5.41
N ASN A 97 4.66 -18.40 -6.44
CA ASN A 97 4.78 -18.77 -7.86
C ASN A 97 3.45 -19.06 -8.57
N ASP A 98 2.38 -18.31 -8.25
CA ASP A 98 1.10 -18.40 -8.95
C ASP A 98 0.88 -17.33 -10.02
N ALA A 99 1.91 -16.51 -10.29
CA ALA A 99 1.90 -15.36 -11.19
C ALA A 99 0.96 -14.21 -10.77
N ILE A 100 0.53 -14.18 -9.50
CA ILE A 100 -0.22 -13.10 -8.88
C ILE A 100 0.68 -12.40 -7.87
N GLN A 101 0.52 -11.08 -7.72
CA GLN A 101 1.28 -10.33 -6.72
C GLN A 101 0.74 -10.59 -5.32
N ASP A 102 1.63 -11.07 -4.45
CA ASP A 102 1.45 -11.20 -3.01
C ASP A 102 2.06 -9.99 -2.27
N ILE A 103 1.68 -9.83 -1.00
CA ILE A 103 2.24 -8.80 -0.12
C ILE A 103 2.92 -9.48 1.07
N VAL A 104 4.18 -9.16 1.33
CA VAL A 104 4.88 -9.56 2.55
C VAL A 104 5.05 -8.36 3.47
N VAL A 105 4.79 -8.58 4.75
CA VAL A 105 4.89 -7.57 5.80
C VAL A 105 5.88 -7.99 6.88
N GLY A 106 6.64 -7.01 7.37
CA GLY A 106 7.51 -7.19 8.53
C GLY A 106 6.83 -6.75 9.81
N ASN A 107 6.47 -7.71 10.67
CA ASN A 107 5.85 -7.44 11.96
C ASN A 107 6.91 -7.30 13.04
N GLN A 108 7.21 -6.06 13.42
CA GLN A 108 8.25 -5.77 14.40
C GLN A 108 7.84 -6.18 15.82
N GLY A 109 6.55 -6.11 16.15
CA GLY A 109 6.07 -6.46 17.49
C GLY A 109 6.04 -7.96 17.76
N THR A 110 5.74 -8.78 16.74
CA THR A 110 5.68 -10.25 16.85
C THR A 110 6.95 -10.96 16.36
N ASN A 111 7.96 -10.22 15.88
CA ASN A 111 9.22 -10.74 15.36
C ASN A 111 9.05 -11.81 14.27
N ASN A 112 8.10 -11.60 13.35
CA ASN A 112 7.84 -12.52 12.25
C ASN A 112 7.52 -11.75 10.96
N LEU A 113 7.42 -12.51 9.86
CA LEU A 113 6.85 -12.02 8.62
C LEU A 113 5.40 -12.49 8.52
N GLY A 114 4.53 -11.62 8.03
CA GLY A 114 3.21 -11.99 7.51
C GLY A 114 3.26 -12.03 5.99
N ILE A 115 2.46 -12.89 5.38
CA ILE A 115 2.23 -12.89 3.95
C ILE A 115 0.72 -12.84 3.71
N PHE A 116 0.33 -12.00 2.76
CA PHE A 116 -1.01 -11.89 2.22
C PHE A 116 -0.96 -12.42 0.80
N LEU A 117 -1.63 -13.56 0.57
CA LEU A 117 -1.65 -14.17 -0.76
C LEU A 117 -2.68 -13.46 -1.64
N GLY A 118 -2.25 -13.06 -2.83
CA GLY A 118 -3.09 -12.34 -3.79
C GLY A 118 -4.06 -13.27 -4.53
N TYR A 119 -5.25 -12.76 -4.83
CA TYR A 119 -6.20 -13.44 -5.72
C TYR A 119 -6.32 -12.80 -7.12
N GLY A 120 -5.50 -11.78 -7.40
CA GLY A 120 -5.45 -11.10 -8.71
C GLY A 120 -6.70 -10.29 -9.02
N LYS A 121 -7.43 -9.86 -7.97
CA LYS A 121 -8.65 -9.06 -8.04
C LYS A 121 -8.67 -7.94 -6.99
N GLY A 122 -7.50 -7.58 -6.48
CA GLY A 122 -7.35 -6.61 -5.39
C GLY A 122 -7.71 -7.16 -4.00
N THR A 123 -7.95 -8.47 -3.89
CA THR A 123 -8.27 -9.14 -2.61
C THR A 123 -7.18 -10.11 -2.20
N PHE A 124 -7.01 -10.27 -0.88
CA PHE A 124 -5.93 -11.04 -0.29
C PHE A 124 -6.41 -11.96 0.85
N LEU A 125 -5.61 -12.97 1.19
CA LEU A 125 -5.80 -13.84 2.36
C LEU A 125 -4.56 -13.84 3.26
#